data_AF-A0A1F8LVJ2-F1
#
_entry.id   AF-A0A1F8LVJ2-F1
#
_cell.length_a   1.000
_cell.length_b   1.000
_cell.length_c   1.000
_cell.angle_alpha   90.00
_cell.angle_beta   90.00
_cell.angle_gamma   90.00
#
_symmetry.space_group_name_H-M   'P 1'
#
loop_
_entity.id
_entity.type
_entity.pdbx_description
1 polymer ?
#
loop_
_entity_poly.entity_id
_entity_poly.type
_entity_poly.pdbx_seq_one_letter_code
_entity_poly.pdbx_strand_id
1 'polypeptide(L)'
;MGKQMKHPEKFLNLMGSPNAFSFYAIFVMWAVCTLFYYFGEVVDFAGWEAIRWEFFFSVHDIHRLLFLAPILYAAYVFGIKATIIITIISLMTFLPRALFISPYPDPLARMLVFIVCAGIMGYLTAIIRSESKRRSHLEAQLIGERDKLMGILETMQDGVLIIGPDYKIRFMNSSAKREFSDGVGSNCHKVLQKLDTPCGQSCKLPLVLSGNIQRWKYNLPDGRTYEVMASPYRDTDGVICQLTTFRKIST
;
A
#
# COMPACT_ATOMS: atom_id res chain seq x y z
N MET A 1 -1.54 -2.00 -54.54
CA MET A 1 -1.48 -3.43 -54.14
C MET A 1 -0.41 -3.55 -53.08
N GLY A 2 -0.74 -3.96 -51.84
CA GLY A 2 0.24 -4.12 -50.75
C GLY A 2 -0.13 -3.44 -49.43
N LYS A 3 -1.25 -3.81 -48.80
CA LYS A 3 -1.45 -3.58 -47.35
C LYS A 3 -0.68 -4.68 -46.61
N GLN A 4 0.57 -4.40 -46.24
CA GLN A 4 1.33 -5.32 -45.40
C GLN A 4 0.83 -5.28 -43.94
N MET A 5 0.72 -6.50 -43.42
CA MET A 5 0.35 -6.96 -42.09
C MET A 5 0.94 -6.11 -40.94
N LYS A 6 0.11 -5.30 -40.28
CA LYS A 6 0.37 -4.71 -38.94
C LYS A 6 -0.31 -5.49 -37.81
N HIS A 7 -0.57 -6.78 -38.00
CA HIS A 7 -1.32 -7.61 -37.05
C HIS A 7 -0.49 -8.46 -36.05
N PRO A 8 0.77 -8.88 -36.31
CA PRO A 8 1.48 -9.74 -35.35
C PRO A 8 2.07 -8.97 -34.16
N GLU A 9 2.56 -7.74 -34.35
CA GLU A 9 3.23 -6.99 -33.27
C GLU A 9 2.28 -6.54 -32.15
N LYS A 10 1.03 -6.21 -32.51
CA LYS A 10 0.00 -5.82 -31.53
C LYS A 10 -0.47 -7.01 -30.69
N PHE A 11 -0.40 -8.22 -31.25
CA PHE A 11 -0.73 -9.48 -30.57
C PHE A 11 0.40 -9.91 -29.62
N LEU A 12 1.66 -9.78 -30.06
CA LEU A 12 2.84 -9.99 -29.21
C LEU A 12 2.91 -9.00 -28.02
N ASN A 13 2.58 -7.73 -28.25
CA ASN A 13 2.53 -6.73 -27.16
C ASN A 13 1.35 -6.96 -26.20
N LEU A 14 0.26 -7.58 -26.65
CA LEU A 14 -0.84 -8.00 -25.77
C LEU A 14 -0.39 -9.15 -24.85
N MET A 15 0.35 -10.13 -25.41
CA MET A 15 0.98 -11.23 -24.67
C MET A 15 2.10 -10.76 -23.72
N GLY A 16 2.73 -9.62 -24.00
CA GLY A 16 3.76 -8.99 -23.16
C GLY A 16 3.23 -8.09 -22.04
N SER A 17 1.91 -7.92 -21.89
CA SER A 17 1.38 -7.18 -20.75
C SER A 17 1.56 -8.00 -19.45
N PRO A 18 1.83 -7.36 -18.29
CA PRO A 18 2.00 -8.08 -17.01
C PRO A 18 0.83 -9.01 -16.67
N ASN A 19 -0.36 -8.66 -17.16
CA ASN A 19 -1.59 -9.42 -17.00
C ASN A 19 -1.63 -10.66 -17.90
N ALA A 20 -1.11 -10.58 -19.14
CA ALA A 20 -1.07 -11.71 -20.05
C ALA A 20 -0.02 -12.73 -19.64
N PHE A 21 1.20 -12.30 -19.27
CA PHE A 21 2.21 -13.22 -18.73
C PHE A 21 1.68 -13.97 -17.50
N SER A 22 1.04 -13.24 -16.58
CA SER A 22 0.44 -13.87 -15.40
C SER A 22 -0.66 -14.87 -15.74
N PHE A 23 -1.43 -14.60 -16.80
CA PHE A 23 -2.48 -15.49 -17.28
C PHE A 23 -1.91 -16.76 -17.94
N TYR A 24 -0.84 -16.64 -18.72
CA TYR A 24 -0.14 -17.82 -19.24
C TYR A 24 0.55 -18.62 -18.13
N ALA A 25 1.12 -17.94 -17.13
CA ALA A 25 1.77 -18.59 -16.00
C ALA A 25 0.81 -19.49 -15.20
N ILE A 26 -0.41 -19.03 -14.90
CA ILE A 26 -1.41 -19.88 -14.22
C ILE A 26 -1.80 -21.09 -15.07
N PHE A 27 -1.99 -20.91 -16.38
CA PHE A 27 -2.34 -21.99 -17.30
C PHE A 27 -1.24 -23.04 -17.39
N VAL A 28 0.02 -22.59 -17.56
CA VAL A 28 1.20 -23.48 -17.60
C VAL A 28 1.34 -24.23 -16.29
N MET A 29 1.21 -23.54 -15.16
CA MET A 29 1.36 -24.18 -13.85
C MET A 29 0.25 -25.23 -13.60
N TRP A 30 -0.99 -24.94 -13.98
CA TRP A 30 -2.07 -25.93 -13.96
C TRP A 30 -1.79 -27.11 -14.91
N ALA A 31 -1.38 -26.86 -16.15
CA ALA A 31 -1.10 -27.90 -17.14
C ALA A 31 0.03 -28.84 -16.70
N VAL A 32 1.10 -28.29 -16.11
CA VAL A 32 2.20 -29.08 -15.51
C VAL A 32 1.67 -29.93 -14.36
N CYS A 33 0.88 -29.35 -13.44
CA CYS A 33 0.28 -30.12 -12.33
C CYS A 33 -0.61 -31.27 -12.85
N THR A 34 -1.41 -31.02 -13.88
CA THR A 34 -2.27 -32.04 -14.52
C THR A 34 -1.44 -33.15 -15.18
N LEU A 35 -0.37 -32.79 -15.89
CA LEU A 35 0.54 -33.76 -16.49
C LEU A 35 1.17 -34.67 -15.43
N PHE A 36 1.69 -34.09 -14.34
CA PHE A 36 2.24 -34.86 -13.23
C PHE A 36 1.18 -35.74 -12.55
N TYR A 37 -0.05 -35.24 -12.41
CA TYR A 37 -1.13 -35.98 -11.78
C TYR A 37 -1.56 -37.24 -12.55
N TYR A 38 -1.55 -37.17 -13.89
CA TYR A 38 -1.91 -38.28 -14.80
C TYR A 38 -0.69 -39.02 -15.36
N PHE A 39 0.52 -38.75 -14.86
CA PHE A 39 1.75 -39.29 -15.45
C PHE A 39 1.79 -40.82 -15.43
N GLY A 40 1.34 -41.44 -14.34
CA GLY A 40 1.28 -42.91 -14.23
C GLY A 40 0.41 -43.54 -15.32
N GLU A 41 -0.78 -42.99 -15.59
CA GLU A 41 -1.66 -43.46 -16.65
C GLU A 41 -1.07 -43.24 -18.05
N VAL A 42 -0.36 -42.13 -18.26
CA VAL A 42 0.33 -41.87 -19.54
C VAL A 42 1.44 -42.90 -19.77
N VAL A 43 2.21 -43.26 -18.74
CA VAL A 43 3.25 -44.29 -18.81
C VAL A 43 2.65 -45.66 -19.10
N ASP A 44 1.56 -46.03 -18.44
CA ASP A 44 0.86 -47.30 -18.69
C ASP A 44 0.30 -47.35 -20.12
N PHE A 45 -0.29 -46.26 -20.62
CA PHE A 45 -0.80 -46.18 -22.00
C PHE A 45 0.31 -46.28 -23.05
N ALA A 46 1.49 -45.71 -22.77
CA ALA A 46 2.64 -45.73 -23.69
C ALA A 46 3.44 -47.04 -23.63
N GLY A 47 3.16 -47.94 -22.68
CA GLY A 47 3.89 -49.20 -22.49
C GLY A 47 5.34 -49.01 -22.04
N TRP A 48 5.66 -47.88 -21.38
CA TRP A 48 7.02 -47.56 -20.97
C TRP A 48 7.41 -48.21 -19.65
N GLU A 49 7.61 -49.53 -19.68
CA GLU A 49 7.92 -50.31 -18.46
C GLU A 49 9.21 -49.86 -17.76
N ALA A 50 10.17 -49.31 -18.50
CA ALA A 50 11.43 -48.78 -17.93
C ALA A 50 11.24 -47.55 -17.00
N ILE A 51 10.12 -46.84 -17.11
CA ILE A 51 9.83 -45.59 -16.38
C ILE A 51 8.76 -45.81 -15.30
N ARG A 52 8.35 -47.08 -15.08
CA ARG A 52 7.29 -47.45 -14.15
C ARG A 52 7.77 -47.43 -12.69
N TRP A 53 8.07 -46.25 -12.18
CA TRP A 53 8.52 -46.05 -10.80
C TRP A 53 7.33 -46.00 -9.85
N GLU A 54 7.39 -46.76 -8.74
CA GLU A 54 6.32 -46.88 -7.74
C GLU A 54 5.81 -45.52 -7.21
N PHE A 55 6.67 -44.49 -7.22
CA PHE A 55 6.32 -43.14 -6.80
C PHE A 55 5.11 -42.56 -7.56
N PHE A 56 5.06 -42.76 -8.89
CA PHE A 56 4.00 -42.20 -9.73
C PHE A 56 2.64 -42.91 -9.57
N PHE A 57 2.61 -44.06 -8.89
CA PHE A 57 1.44 -44.91 -8.73
C PHE A 57 0.98 -45.05 -7.27
N SER A 58 1.83 -44.74 -6.29
CA SER A 58 1.53 -44.93 -4.86
C SER A 58 1.14 -43.65 -4.11
N VAL A 59 1.53 -42.45 -4.60
CA VAL A 59 1.40 -41.21 -3.82
C VAL A 59 0.56 -40.11 -4.49
N HIS A 60 -0.65 -40.47 -4.92
CA HIS A 60 -1.60 -39.54 -5.55
C HIS A 60 -2.00 -38.34 -4.67
N ASP A 61 -1.90 -38.46 -3.36
CA ASP A 61 -2.20 -37.36 -2.43
C ASP A 61 -1.13 -36.25 -2.47
N ILE A 62 0.15 -36.58 -2.75
CA ILE A 62 1.20 -35.57 -2.98
C ILE A 62 0.93 -34.81 -4.28
N HIS A 63 0.47 -35.50 -5.33
CA HIS A 63 0.20 -34.87 -6.61
C HIS A 63 -0.94 -33.84 -6.52
N ARG A 64 -1.96 -34.08 -5.69
CA ARG A 64 -3.02 -33.08 -5.42
C ARG A 64 -2.47 -31.83 -4.74
N LEU A 65 -1.52 -31.99 -3.80
CA LEU A 65 -0.91 -30.86 -3.10
C LEU A 65 -0.25 -29.86 -4.06
N LEU A 66 0.28 -30.31 -5.20
CA LEU A 66 0.85 -29.44 -6.24
C LEU A 66 -0.17 -28.43 -6.78
N PHE A 67 -1.47 -28.77 -6.82
CA PHE A 67 -2.52 -27.85 -7.27
C PHE A 67 -2.79 -26.70 -6.29
N LEU A 68 -2.22 -26.73 -5.09
CA LEU A 68 -2.24 -25.57 -4.21
C LEU A 68 -1.51 -24.37 -4.85
N ALA A 69 -0.45 -24.62 -5.63
CA ALA A 69 0.31 -23.57 -6.30
C ALA A 69 -0.55 -22.72 -7.26
N PRO A 70 -1.26 -23.29 -8.26
CA PRO A 70 -2.16 -22.52 -9.13
C PRO A 70 -3.33 -21.86 -8.39
N ILE A 71 -3.86 -22.47 -7.33
CA ILE A 71 -4.93 -21.88 -6.52
C ILE A 71 -4.44 -20.62 -5.78
N LEU A 72 -3.29 -20.70 -5.10
CA LEU A 72 -2.72 -19.57 -4.37
C LEU A 72 -2.22 -18.48 -5.31
N TYR A 73 -1.63 -18.85 -6.45
CA TYR A 73 -1.21 -17.90 -7.46
C TYR A 73 -2.41 -17.13 -8.04
N ALA A 74 -3.50 -17.83 -8.36
CA ALA A 74 -4.74 -17.19 -8.81
C ALA A 74 -5.28 -16.20 -7.77
N ALA A 75 -5.30 -16.62 -6.50
CA ALA A 75 -5.74 -15.79 -5.39
C ALA A 75 -4.90 -14.52 -5.25
N TYR A 76 -3.58 -14.65 -5.35
CA TYR A 76 -2.66 -13.54 -5.16
C TYR A 76 -2.71 -12.53 -6.32
N VAL A 77 -2.78 -13.01 -7.56
CA VAL A 77 -2.66 -12.16 -8.76
C VAL A 77 -4.02 -11.66 -9.26
N PHE A 78 -5.01 -12.54 -9.31
CA PHE A 78 -6.31 -12.27 -9.95
C PHE A 78 -7.46 -12.14 -8.95
N GLY A 79 -7.22 -12.48 -7.68
CA GLY A 79 -8.20 -12.35 -6.60
C GLY A 79 -9.26 -13.46 -6.60
N ILE A 80 -10.30 -13.24 -5.80
CA ILE A 80 -11.23 -14.30 -5.38
C ILE A 80 -11.98 -15.00 -6.51
N LYS A 81 -12.38 -14.27 -7.56
CA LYS A 81 -13.13 -14.86 -8.69
C LYS A 81 -12.28 -15.91 -9.42
N ALA A 82 -11.01 -15.61 -9.65
CA ALA A 82 -10.09 -16.54 -10.28
C ALA A 82 -9.75 -17.73 -9.38
N THR A 83 -9.62 -17.53 -8.07
CA THR A 83 -9.45 -18.62 -7.10
C THR A 83 -10.59 -19.63 -7.20
N ILE A 84 -11.84 -19.16 -7.25
CA ILE A 84 -13.01 -20.04 -7.36
C ILE A 84 -12.95 -20.83 -8.67
N ILE A 85 -12.67 -20.16 -9.80
CA ILE A 85 -12.57 -20.80 -11.12
C ILE A 85 -11.49 -21.88 -11.12
N ILE A 86 -10.26 -21.57 -10.67
CA ILE A 86 -9.16 -22.54 -10.72
C ILE A 86 -9.36 -23.69 -9.72
N THR A 87 -10.03 -23.45 -8.60
CA THR A 87 -10.39 -24.51 -7.64
C THR A 87 -11.42 -25.48 -8.27
N ILE A 88 -12.41 -24.96 -9.00
CA ILE A 88 -13.38 -25.80 -9.74
C ILE A 88 -12.67 -26.57 -10.86
N ILE A 89 -11.78 -25.94 -11.62
CA ILE A 89 -11.01 -26.62 -12.66
C ILE A 89 -10.15 -27.75 -12.05
N SER A 90 -9.53 -27.49 -10.89
CA SER A 90 -8.75 -28.51 -10.17
C SER A 90 -9.62 -29.68 -9.71
N LEU A 91 -10.82 -29.40 -9.18
CA LEU A 91 -11.81 -30.42 -8.84
C LEU A 91 -12.20 -31.26 -10.07
N MET A 92 -12.49 -30.61 -11.20
CA MET A 92 -12.82 -31.28 -12.47
C MET A 92 -11.65 -32.11 -13.01
N THR A 93 -10.41 -31.73 -12.69
CA THR A 93 -9.21 -32.49 -13.05
C THR A 93 -9.11 -33.79 -12.24
N PHE A 94 -9.51 -33.77 -10.97
CA PHE A 94 -9.43 -34.95 -10.09
C PHE A 94 -10.60 -35.91 -10.24
N LEU A 95 -11.76 -35.40 -10.67
CA LEU A 95 -13.03 -36.15 -10.69
C LEU A 95 -13.01 -37.41 -11.57
N PRO A 96 -12.49 -37.40 -12.81
CA PRO A 96 -12.50 -38.59 -13.67
C PRO A 96 -11.81 -39.79 -13.02
N ARG A 97 -10.66 -39.56 -12.39
CA ARG A 97 -9.90 -40.62 -11.72
C ARG A 97 -10.65 -41.19 -10.51
N ALA A 98 -11.37 -40.36 -9.77
CA ALA A 98 -12.13 -40.81 -8.63
C ALA A 98 -13.40 -41.60 -9.01
N LEU A 99 -14.00 -41.34 -10.18
CA LEU A 99 -15.20 -42.04 -10.64
C LEU A 99 -14.89 -43.32 -11.43
N PHE A 100 -13.84 -43.33 -12.24
CA PHE A 100 -13.62 -44.40 -13.23
C PHE A 100 -12.44 -45.32 -12.90
N ILE A 101 -11.45 -44.88 -12.12
CA ILE A 101 -10.18 -45.60 -11.95
C ILE A 101 -10.04 -46.21 -10.55
N SER A 102 -10.63 -45.60 -9.52
CA SER A 102 -10.42 -46.04 -8.14
C SER A 102 -11.49 -47.03 -7.64
N PRO A 103 -11.13 -48.26 -7.20
CA PRO A 103 -12.08 -49.27 -6.70
C PRO A 103 -12.61 -49.02 -5.28
N TYR A 104 -12.06 -48.04 -4.55
CA TYR A 104 -12.37 -47.78 -3.13
C TYR A 104 -13.23 -46.51 -2.93
N PRO A 105 -14.04 -46.42 -1.86
CA PRO A 105 -14.89 -45.25 -1.54
C PRO A 105 -14.15 -44.05 -0.89
N ASP A 106 -12.99 -44.26 -0.25
CA ASP A 106 -12.14 -43.22 0.38
C ASP A 106 -11.51 -42.12 -0.52
N PRO A 107 -11.23 -42.32 -1.83
CA PRO A 107 -10.57 -41.34 -2.69
C PRO A 107 -11.33 -40.03 -2.89
N LEU A 108 -12.67 -40.09 -2.85
CA LEU A 108 -13.54 -38.92 -2.94
C LEU A 108 -13.43 -38.05 -1.69
N ALA A 109 -13.40 -38.66 -0.50
CA ALA A 109 -13.30 -37.93 0.76
C ALA A 109 -12.01 -37.12 0.85
N ARG A 110 -10.86 -37.71 0.50
CA ARG A 110 -9.56 -37.01 0.48
C ARG A 110 -9.52 -35.86 -0.53
N MET A 111 -10.13 -36.04 -1.71
CA MET A 111 -10.25 -34.99 -2.71
C MET A 111 -11.08 -33.81 -2.19
N LEU A 112 -12.23 -34.09 -1.59
CA LEU A 112 -13.10 -33.05 -1.04
C LEU A 112 -12.42 -32.27 0.08
N VAL A 113 -11.72 -32.96 0.99
CA VAL A 113 -10.93 -32.31 2.06
C VAL A 113 -9.88 -31.38 1.45
N PHE A 114 -9.12 -31.85 0.47
CA PHE A 114 -8.12 -31.01 -0.20
C PHE A 114 -8.75 -29.77 -0.86
N ILE A 115 -9.85 -29.92 -1.59
CA ILE A 115 -10.53 -28.81 -2.28
C ILE A 115 -11.06 -27.79 -1.28
N VAL A 116 -11.62 -28.23 -0.15
CA VAL A 116 -12.08 -27.33 0.92
C VAL A 116 -10.89 -26.58 1.52
N CYS A 117 -9.82 -27.27 1.90
CA CYS A 117 -8.63 -26.63 2.48
C CYS A 117 -7.96 -25.65 1.50
N ALA A 118 -7.73 -26.07 0.26
CA ALA A 118 -7.11 -25.23 -0.76
C ALA A 118 -8.00 -24.03 -1.12
N GLY A 119 -9.32 -24.22 -1.19
CA GLY A 119 -10.29 -23.14 -1.40
C GLY A 119 -10.27 -22.11 -0.27
N ILE A 120 -10.23 -22.55 1.00
CA ILE A 120 -10.09 -21.67 2.17
C ILE A 120 -8.77 -20.91 2.11
N MET A 121 -7.65 -21.60 1.87
CA MET A 121 -6.34 -20.96 1.78
C MET A 121 -6.28 -19.92 0.66
N GLY A 122 -6.83 -20.24 -0.52
CA GLY A 122 -6.93 -19.31 -1.64
C GLY A 122 -7.84 -18.12 -1.33
N TYR A 123 -8.97 -18.35 -0.66
CA TYR A 123 -9.88 -17.27 -0.23
C TYR A 123 -9.20 -16.30 0.74
N LEU A 124 -8.54 -16.83 1.79
CA LEU A 124 -7.80 -16.03 2.75
C LEU A 124 -6.67 -15.24 2.08
N THR A 125 -5.93 -15.88 1.19
CA THR A 125 -4.85 -15.23 0.43
C THR A 125 -5.38 -14.06 -0.40
N ALA A 126 -6.50 -14.26 -1.11
CA ALA A 126 -7.12 -13.21 -1.93
C ALA A 126 -7.59 -12.02 -1.08
N ILE A 127 -8.21 -12.29 0.09
CA ILE A 127 -8.69 -11.23 0.99
C ILE A 127 -7.53 -10.46 1.59
N ILE A 128 -6.54 -11.14 2.18
CA ILE A 128 -5.37 -10.51 2.79
C ILE A 128 -4.66 -9.63 1.76
N ARG A 129 -4.49 -10.12 0.53
CA ARG A 129 -3.88 -9.36 -0.56
C ARG A 129 -4.71 -8.13 -0.93
N SER A 130 -6.03 -8.26 -1.02
CA SER A 130 -6.93 -7.14 -1.36
C SER A 130 -6.92 -6.06 -0.29
N GLU A 131 -6.90 -6.45 0.99
CA GLU A 131 -6.88 -5.53 2.11
C GLU A 131 -5.53 -4.81 2.20
N SER A 132 -4.42 -5.55 2.06
CA SER A 132 -3.08 -4.98 2.00
C SER A 132 -2.96 -3.92 0.91
N LYS A 133 -3.43 -4.22 -0.31
CA LYS A 133 -3.39 -3.26 -1.43
C LYS A 133 -4.24 -2.02 -1.15
N ARG A 134 -5.41 -2.19 -0.54
CA ARG A 134 -6.29 -1.08 -0.16
C ARG A 134 -5.65 -0.19 0.90
N ARG A 135 -5.05 -0.78 1.94
CA ARG A 135 -4.33 -0.05 2.99
C ARG A 135 -3.18 0.77 2.41
N SER A 136 -2.29 0.15 1.63
CA SER A 136 -1.17 0.86 1.01
C SER A 136 -1.62 1.99 0.08
N HIS A 137 -2.74 1.83 -0.64
CA HIS A 137 -3.28 2.89 -1.49
C HIS A 137 -3.80 4.08 -0.67
N LEU A 138 -4.55 3.81 0.41
CA LEU A 138 -5.04 4.86 1.31
C LEU A 138 -3.90 5.58 2.02
N GLU A 139 -2.88 4.85 2.48
CA GLU A 139 -1.66 5.43 3.06
C GLU A 139 -0.94 6.32 2.06
N ALA A 140 -0.77 5.88 0.81
CA ALA A 140 -0.16 6.69 -0.25
C ALA A 140 -0.96 7.97 -0.55
N GLN A 141 -2.30 7.91 -0.51
CA GLN A 141 -3.14 9.11 -0.66
C GLN A 141 -2.98 10.07 0.51
N LEU A 142 -2.95 9.57 1.75
CA LEU A 142 -2.74 10.39 2.94
C LEU A 142 -1.37 11.06 2.95
N ILE A 143 -0.32 10.32 2.59
CA ILE A 143 1.04 10.86 2.45
C ILE A 143 1.06 11.90 1.33
N GLY A 144 0.43 11.63 0.19
CA GLY A 144 0.37 12.58 -0.93
C GLY A 144 -0.31 13.90 -0.57
N GLU A 145 -1.44 13.88 0.15
CA GLU A 145 -2.11 15.10 0.61
C GLU A 145 -1.30 15.83 1.69
N ARG A 146 -0.68 15.09 2.62
CA ARG A 146 0.23 15.66 3.63
C ARG A 146 1.41 16.38 2.96
N ASP A 147 2.07 15.72 2.02
CA ASP A 147 3.25 16.25 1.33
C ASP A 147 2.89 17.46 0.48
N LYS A 148 1.69 17.48 -0.12
CA LYS A 148 1.16 18.64 -0.83
C LYS A 148 0.96 19.84 0.10
N LEU A 149 0.31 19.65 1.26
CA LEU A 149 0.09 20.73 2.23
C LEU A 149 1.42 21.23 2.81
N MET A 150 2.33 20.32 3.17
CA MET A 150 3.66 20.66 3.65
C MET A 150 4.46 21.38 2.56
N GLY A 151 4.40 20.92 1.30
CA GLY A 151 5.04 21.58 0.17
C GLY A 151 4.57 23.03 -0.02
N ILE A 152 3.28 23.31 0.14
CA ILE A 152 2.74 24.68 0.13
C ILE A 152 3.34 25.51 1.26
N LEU A 153 3.34 25.00 2.50
CA LEU A 153 3.87 25.73 3.65
C LEU A 153 5.38 25.98 3.54
N GLU A 154 6.16 24.99 3.10
CA GLU A 154 7.62 25.06 2.99
C GLU A 154 8.08 25.99 1.86
N THR A 155 7.31 26.11 0.78
CA THR A 155 7.62 27.02 -0.34
C THR A 155 7.09 28.44 -0.16
N MET A 156 6.19 28.65 0.81
CA MET A 156 5.63 29.97 1.09
C MET A 156 6.71 30.97 1.51
N GLN A 157 6.63 32.21 1.00
CA GLN A 157 7.57 33.28 1.36
C GLN A 157 7.31 33.82 2.76
N ASP A 158 6.05 33.84 3.20
CA ASP A 158 5.69 34.25 4.55
C ASP A 158 6.12 33.19 5.57
N GLY A 159 6.71 33.64 6.69
CA GLY A 159 7.09 32.76 7.79
C GLY A 159 5.84 32.29 8.54
N VAL A 160 5.69 30.99 8.77
CA VAL A 160 4.58 30.42 9.55
C VAL A 160 5.13 29.74 10.77
N LEU A 161 4.55 30.04 11.93
CA LEU A 161 4.86 29.37 13.19
C LEU A 161 3.58 28.98 13.91
N ILE A 162 3.61 27.83 14.60
CA ILE A 162 2.57 27.44 15.56
C ILE A 162 3.20 27.43 16.95
N ILE A 163 2.58 28.12 17.91
CA ILE A 163 3.05 28.25 19.28
C ILE A 163 1.98 27.67 20.22
N GLY A 164 2.37 26.72 21.07
CA GLY A 164 1.49 26.13 22.08
C GLY A 164 1.26 27.04 23.28
N PRO A 165 0.30 26.71 24.15
CA PRO A 165 0.03 27.46 25.38
C PRO A 165 1.18 27.39 26.40
N ASP A 166 2.07 26.42 26.25
CA ASP A 166 3.31 26.25 27.01
C ASP A 166 4.47 27.09 26.46
N TYR A 167 4.19 28.04 25.56
CA TYR A 167 5.16 28.89 24.87
C TYR A 167 6.12 28.13 23.95
N LYS A 168 5.95 26.83 23.73
CA LYS A 168 6.80 26.06 22.82
C LYS A 168 6.37 26.23 21.37
N ILE A 169 7.35 26.39 20.50
CA ILE A 169 7.13 26.38 19.05
C ILE A 169 6.88 24.94 18.62
N ARG A 170 5.70 24.66 18.09
CA ARG A 170 5.29 23.33 17.59
C ARG A 170 5.60 23.13 16.12
N PHE A 171 5.61 24.21 15.34
CA PHE A 171 5.87 24.17 13.90
C PHE A 171 6.54 25.44 13.43
N MET A 172 7.44 25.31 12.46
CA MET A 172 8.02 26.40 11.67
C MET A 172 8.18 25.94 10.23
N ASN A 173 7.71 26.73 9.27
CA ASN A 173 8.05 26.48 7.86
C ASN A 173 9.48 26.96 7.54
N SER A 174 10.01 26.57 6.38
CA SER A 174 11.34 26.96 5.92
C SER A 174 11.57 28.47 5.92
N SER A 175 10.56 29.29 5.61
CA SER A 175 10.72 30.75 5.64
C SER A 175 10.94 31.29 7.05
N ALA A 176 10.16 30.80 8.02
CA ALA A 176 10.37 31.14 9.43
C ALA A 176 11.72 30.63 9.95
N LYS A 177 12.15 29.42 9.55
CA LYS A 177 13.45 28.86 9.95
C LYS A 177 14.63 29.64 9.38
N ARG A 178 14.54 30.14 8.15
CA ARG A 178 15.58 31.01 7.56
C ARG A 178 15.72 32.32 8.33
N GLU A 179 14.60 32.84 8.84
CA GLU A 179 14.56 34.13 9.52
C GLU A 179 14.98 34.05 10.99
N PHE A 180 14.44 33.06 11.71
CA PHE A 180 14.55 32.97 13.16
C PHE A 180 15.36 31.76 13.64
N SER A 181 16.02 31.02 12.74
CA SER A 181 16.61 29.69 12.97
C SER A 181 15.59 28.60 13.32
N ASP A 182 15.97 27.32 13.25
CA ASP A 182 15.07 26.22 13.61
C ASP A 182 14.87 26.16 15.13
N GLY A 183 13.72 26.63 15.58
CA GLY A 183 13.33 26.72 16.98
C GLY A 183 12.27 25.72 17.41
N VAL A 184 11.94 24.71 16.59
CA VAL A 184 10.89 23.74 16.93
C VAL A 184 11.24 23.01 18.24
N GLY A 185 10.26 22.95 19.15
CA GLY A 185 10.41 22.41 20.51
C GLY A 185 10.96 23.41 21.54
N SER A 186 11.53 24.53 21.10
CA SER A 186 12.06 25.58 21.99
C SER A 186 11.00 26.61 22.35
N ASN A 187 11.25 27.36 23.42
CA ASN A 187 10.38 28.45 23.85
C ASN A 187 10.43 29.62 22.86
N CYS A 188 9.27 30.15 22.49
CA CYS A 188 9.14 31.21 21.50
C CYS A 188 9.84 32.51 21.91
N HIS A 189 9.86 32.85 23.20
CA HIS A 189 10.55 34.04 23.71
C HIS A 189 12.08 33.93 23.60
N LYS A 190 12.63 32.71 23.69
CA LYS A 190 14.07 32.46 23.47
C LYS A 190 14.43 32.60 22.00
N VAL A 191 13.64 32.01 21.11
CA VAL A 191 13.93 31.98 19.67
C VAL A 191 13.66 33.34 19.02
N LEU A 192 12.51 33.96 19.31
CA LEU A 192 12.07 35.19 18.64
C LEU A 192 12.58 36.47 19.32
N GLN A 193 12.57 36.51 20.66
CA GLN A 193 12.93 37.72 21.41
C GLN A 193 14.32 37.65 22.05
N LYS A 194 15.00 36.49 22.03
CA LYS A 194 16.25 36.24 22.75
C LYS A 194 16.15 36.54 24.26
N LEU A 195 14.98 36.28 24.84
CA LEU A 195 14.70 36.45 26.28
C LEU A 195 14.69 35.08 26.97
N ASP A 196 15.04 35.03 28.26
CA ASP A 196 14.94 33.80 29.05
C ASP A 196 13.55 33.55 29.65
N THR A 197 12.77 34.63 29.83
CA THR A 197 11.40 34.60 30.35
C THR A 197 10.40 35.07 29.28
N PRO A 198 9.11 34.67 29.38
CA PRO A 198 8.07 35.17 28.50
C PRO A 198 8.05 36.70 28.45
N CYS A 199 7.60 37.27 27.32
CA CYS A 199 7.71 38.71 27.00
C CYS A 199 6.92 39.66 27.93
N GLY A 200 6.41 39.19 29.06
CA GLY A 200 5.60 39.94 30.01
C GLY A 200 4.34 40.51 29.36
N GLN A 201 4.04 41.77 29.68
CA GLN A 201 2.84 42.49 29.21
C GLN A 201 2.81 42.73 27.69
N SER A 202 3.95 42.61 27.01
CA SER A 202 4.02 42.75 25.55
C SER A 202 3.59 41.48 24.80
N CYS A 203 3.46 40.35 25.51
CA CYS A 203 3.14 39.06 24.91
C CYS A 203 1.68 39.03 24.43
N LYS A 204 1.49 38.73 23.14
CA LYS A 204 0.16 38.59 22.53
C LYS A 204 -0.42 37.18 22.63
N LEU A 205 0.38 36.20 23.04
CA LEU A 205 -0.03 34.80 23.11
C LEU A 205 -1.29 34.57 23.98
N PRO A 206 -1.39 35.08 25.23
CA PRO A 206 -2.58 34.88 26.05
C PRO A 206 -3.86 35.42 25.40
N LEU A 207 -3.77 36.55 24.68
CA LEU A 207 -4.91 37.15 23.98
C LEU A 207 -5.34 36.31 22.77
N VAL A 208 -4.39 35.70 22.06
CA VAL A 208 -4.70 34.83 20.92
C VAL A 208 -5.32 33.52 21.40
N LEU A 209 -4.79 32.95 22.47
CA LEU A 209 -5.32 31.72 23.08
C LEU A 209 -6.75 31.90 23.62
N SER A 210 -7.13 33.12 24.01
CA SER A 210 -8.51 33.44 24.40
C SER A 210 -9.46 33.67 23.21
N GLY A 211 -8.98 33.49 21.97
CA GLY A 211 -9.80 33.54 20.75
C GLY A 211 -9.62 34.80 19.91
N ASN A 212 -8.78 35.76 20.32
CA ASN A 212 -8.63 37.01 19.57
C ASN A 212 -7.62 36.87 18.42
N ILE A 213 -7.94 37.46 17.28
CA ILE A 213 -6.96 37.67 16.21
C ILE A 213 -6.16 38.93 16.54
N GLN A 214 -4.84 38.84 16.48
CA GLN A 214 -3.94 39.96 16.75
C GLN A 214 -3.10 40.28 15.52
N ARG A 215 -2.92 41.57 15.22
CA ARG A 215 -2.06 42.06 14.14
C ARG A 215 -1.15 43.16 14.67
N TRP A 216 0.14 43.08 14.43
CA TRP A 216 1.10 44.10 14.82
C TRP A 216 2.29 44.16 13.87
N LYS A 217 3.07 45.25 13.95
CA LYS A 217 4.36 45.35 13.26
C LYS A 217 5.47 44.84 14.17
N TYR A 218 6.32 43.99 13.63
CA TYR A 218 7.47 43.43 14.31
C TYR A 218 8.75 43.95 13.66
N ASN A 219 9.49 44.77 14.40
CA ASN A 219 10.75 45.35 13.96
C ASN A 219 11.90 44.53 14.55
N LEU A 220 12.74 43.96 13.68
CA LEU A 220 13.99 43.35 14.10
C LEU A 220 15.07 44.44 14.31
N PRO A 221 16.05 44.21 15.19
CA PRO A 221 17.16 45.13 15.42
C PRO A 221 18.01 45.42 14.18
N ASP A 222 17.95 44.56 13.16
CA ASP A 222 18.69 44.70 11.90
C ASP A 222 18.00 45.61 10.86
N GLY A 223 16.87 46.23 11.22
CA GLY A 223 16.12 47.15 10.36
C GLY A 223 14.98 46.51 9.56
N ARG A 224 14.87 45.17 9.56
CA ARG A 224 13.78 44.48 8.86
C ARG A 224 12.47 44.60 9.62
N THR A 225 11.39 44.92 8.91
CA THR A 225 10.05 44.98 9.50
C THR A 225 9.13 43.93 8.89
N TYR A 226 8.40 43.23 9.76
CA TYR A 226 7.41 42.23 9.42
C TYR A 226 6.03 42.71 9.89
N GLU A 227 5.01 42.49 9.07
CA GLU A 227 3.64 42.44 9.53
C GLU A 227 3.39 41.04 10.12
N VAL A 228 2.96 41.00 11.38
CA VAL A 228 2.66 39.76 12.08
C VAL A 228 1.16 39.67 12.28
N MET A 229 0.58 38.56 11.85
CA MET A 229 -0.81 38.21 12.15
C MET A 229 -0.84 36.89 12.91
N ALA A 230 -1.44 36.91 14.08
CA ALA A 230 -1.60 35.76 14.94
C ALA A 230 -3.09 35.45 15.16
N SER A 231 -3.47 34.20 14.93
CA SER A 231 -4.84 33.71 15.09
C SER A 231 -4.87 32.44 15.94
N PRO A 232 -5.98 32.17 16.64
CA PRO A 232 -6.17 30.89 17.32
C PRO A 232 -6.30 29.77 16.29
N TYR A 233 -5.62 28.65 16.55
CA TYR A 233 -5.66 27.43 15.76
C TYR A 233 -5.84 26.24 16.71
N ARG A 234 -6.80 25.36 16.43
CA ARG A 234 -6.96 24.12 17.18
C ARG A 234 -6.11 23.05 16.52
N ASP A 235 -5.10 22.59 17.25
CA ASP A 235 -4.19 21.54 16.80
C ASP A 235 -4.87 20.15 16.91
N THR A 236 -4.26 19.15 16.31
CA THR A 236 -4.74 17.76 16.24
C THR A 236 -4.95 17.11 17.61
N ASP A 237 -4.26 17.57 18.65
CA ASP A 237 -4.43 17.15 20.05
C ASP A 237 -5.59 17.87 20.76
N GLY A 238 -6.31 18.77 20.06
CA GLY A 238 -7.40 19.56 20.59
C GLY A 238 -6.98 20.82 21.34
N VAL A 239 -5.67 21.04 21.52
CA VAL A 239 -5.12 22.22 22.21
C VAL A 239 -5.23 23.45 21.32
N ILE A 240 -5.67 24.57 21.90
CA ILE A 240 -5.65 25.87 21.21
C ILE A 240 -4.20 26.36 21.20
N CYS A 241 -3.68 26.55 20.01
CA CYS A 241 -2.36 27.11 19.73
C CYS A 241 -2.52 28.45 19.01
N GLN A 242 -1.45 29.23 18.97
CA GLN A 242 -1.36 30.42 18.14
C GLN A 242 -0.72 30.07 16.80
N LEU A 243 -1.45 30.27 15.70
CA LEU A 243 -0.91 30.28 14.34
C LEU A 243 -0.45 31.70 14.01
N THR A 244 0.83 31.86 13.69
CA THR A 244 1.44 33.16 13.39
C THR A 244 1.97 33.17 11.97
N THR A 245 1.66 34.22 11.23
CA THR A 245 2.23 34.52 9.91
C THR A 245 3.09 35.78 10.00
N PHE A 246 4.29 35.72 9.42
CA PHE A 246 5.26 36.81 9.33
C PHE A 246 5.44 37.19 7.86
N ARG A 247 4.89 38.34 7.48
CA ARG A 247 5.02 38.88 6.13
C ARG A 247 5.99 40.04 6.15
N LYS A 248 7.08 39.95 5.37
CA LYS A 248 8.06 41.05 5.27
C LYS A 248 7.43 42.25 4.57
N ILE A 249 7.52 43.46 5.15
CA ILE A 249 6.92 44.69 4.60
C ILE A 249 7.95 45.77 4.22
N SER A 250 9.18 45.73 4.74
CA SER A 250 10.27 46.62 4.32
C SER A 250 11.63 45.91 4.34
N THR A 251 12.56 46.41 3.52
CA THR A 251 13.93 45.87 3.35
C THR A 251 14.92 46.71 4.12
#